data_AF-A0A2R8BSR7-F1
#
_entry.id   AF-A0A2R8BSR7-F1
#
_cell.length_a   1.000
_cell.length_b   1.000
_cell.length_c   1.000
_cell.angle_alpha   90.00
_cell.angle_beta   90.00
_cell.angle_gamma   90.00
#
_symmetry.space_group_name_H-M   'P 1'
#
loop_
_entity.id
_entity.type
_entity.pdbx_description
1 polymer ?
#
loop_
_entity_poly.entity_id
_entity_poly.type
_entity_poly.pdbx_seq_one_letter_code
_entity_poly.pdbx_strand_id
1 'polypeptide(L)'
;MRDALAEEGATPRDIADALAEAKARKVSGRHPKALVLGCDQTLDLEGTLLSKAETREEAEAQIAALSGRRHMLHSAIVAYEGHEPVWRHVGTVRLQVRPLSAGYITAYVARNWDSIRHSVGSYKLEEEGIRLFSAIEGDYFTVLGMPMLPLLSWLTVRGILAT
;
A
#
# COMPACT_ATOMS: atom_id res chain seq x y z
N MET A 1 8.01 -13.16 -7.42
CA MET A 1 7.75 -13.27 -5.96
C MET A 1 6.29 -12.98 -5.66
N ARG A 2 5.80 -11.77 -5.91
CA ARG A 2 4.39 -11.42 -5.72
C ARG A 2 3.42 -12.42 -6.37
N ASP A 3 3.58 -12.67 -7.68
CA ASP A 3 2.66 -13.53 -8.42
C ASP A 3 2.78 -15.00 -7.96
N ALA A 4 4.00 -15.48 -7.70
CA ALA A 4 4.23 -16.81 -7.11
C ALA A 4 3.55 -16.98 -5.74
N LEU A 5 3.63 -15.99 -4.85
CA LEU A 5 2.95 -16.03 -3.56
C LEU A 5 1.42 -16.05 -3.72
N ALA A 6 0.89 -15.30 -4.69
CA ALA A 6 -0.55 -15.32 -4.98
C ALA A 6 -1.01 -16.68 -5.52
N GLU A 7 -0.22 -17.31 -6.39
CA GLU A 7 -0.46 -18.68 -6.89
C GLU A 7 -0.42 -19.73 -5.77
N GLU A 8 0.40 -19.52 -4.75
CA GLU A 8 0.47 -20.34 -3.53
C GLU A 8 -0.66 -20.04 -2.53
N GLY A 9 -1.57 -19.12 -2.84
CA GLY A 9 -2.72 -18.77 -2.01
C GLY A 9 -2.45 -17.77 -0.89
N ALA A 10 -1.30 -17.06 -0.93
CA ALA A 10 -1.03 -15.98 0.02
C ALA A 10 -2.03 -14.83 -0.17
N THR A 11 -2.52 -14.28 0.94
CA THR A 11 -3.44 -13.14 0.87
C THR A 11 -2.71 -11.86 0.44
N PRO A 12 -3.40 -10.83 -0.10
CA PRO A 12 -2.76 -9.54 -0.38
C PRO A 12 -2.03 -8.93 0.82
N ARG A 13 -2.53 -9.18 2.04
CA ARG A 13 -1.88 -8.77 3.29
C ARG A 13 -0.55 -9.50 3.51
N ASP A 14 -0.51 -10.81 3.32
CA ASP A 14 0.71 -11.62 3.49
C ASP A 14 1.75 -11.29 2.40
N ILE A 15 1.27 -11.01 1.19
CA ILE A 15 2.10 -10.55 0.08
C ILE A 15 2.79 -9.22 0.42
N ALA A 16 2.08 -8.26 1.05
CA ALA A 16 2.69 -7.00 1.49
C ALA A 16 3.82 -7.25 2.50
N ASP A 17 3.60 -8.10 3.50
CA ASP A 17 4.61 -8.45 4.52
C ASP A 17 5.85 -9.10 3.89
N ALA A 18 5.65 -10.09 3.03
CA ALA A 18 6.74 -10.78 2.34
C ALA A 18 7.54 -9.85 1.42
N LEU A 19 6.88 -8.94 0.70
CA LEU A 19 7.53 -7.94 -0.14
C LEU A 19 8.34 -6.93 0.68
N ALA A 20 7.80 -6.48 1.81
CA ALA A 20 8.51 -5.59 2.73
C ALA A 20 9.77 -6.26 3.30
N GLU A 21 9.66 -7.52 3.76
CA GLU A 21 10.80 -8.29 4.27
C GLU A 21 11.88 -8.51 3.18
N ALA A 22 11.47 -8.89 1.97
CA ALA A 22 12.41 -9.10 0.86
C ALA A 22 13.19 -7.83 0.50
N LYS A 23 12.53 -6.66 0.54
CA LYS A 23 13.20 -5.36 0.34
C LYS A 23 14.20 -5.06 1.46
N ALA A 24 13.81 -5.28 2.72
CA ALA A 24 14.68 -5.06 3.87
C ALA A 24 15.92 -5.98 3.80
N ARG A 25 15.72 -7.27 3.57
CA ARG A 25 16.78 -8.28 3.44
C ARG A 25 17.78 -7.92 2.34
N LYS A 26 17.30 -7.48 1.18
CA LYS A 26 18.15 -7.09 0.04
C LYS A 26 19.10 -5.95 0.40
N VAL A 27 18.62 -4.94 1.13
CA VAL A 27 19.44 -3.79 1.54
C VAL A 27 20.34 -4.15 2.72
N SER A 28 19.85 -4.94 3.69
CA SER A 28 20.64 -5.42 4.84
C SER A 28 21.88 -6.20 4.41
N GLY A 29 21.80 -6.99 3.33
CA GLY A 29 22.98 -7.67 2.78
C GLY A 29 24.12 -6.75 2.36
N ARG A 30 23.85 -5.47 2.06
CA ARG A 30 24.86 -4.44 1.75
C ARG A 30 25.27 -3.62 2.97
N HIS A 31 24.48 -3.66 4.04
CA HIS A 31 24.66 -2.87 5.25
C HIS A 31 24.47 -3.75 6.50
N PRO A 32 25.38 -4.72 6.77
CA PRO A 32 25.15 -5.78 7.75
C PRO A 32 25.05 -5.30 9.21
N LYS A 33 25.52 -4.08 9.50
CA LYS A 33 25.43 -3.45 10.83
C LYS A 33 24.28 -2.45 10.97
N ALA A 34 23.57 -2.16 9.88
CA ALA A 34 22.50 -1.17 9.90
C ALA A 34 21.17 -1.84 10.24
N LEU A 35 20.34 -1.11 10.99
CA LEU A 35 18.92 -1.38 11.01
C LEU A 35 18.30 -0.93 9.67
N VAL A 36 17.70 -1.87 8.95
CA VAL A 36 17.09 -1.60 7.65
C VAL A 36 15.57 -1.74 7.75
N LEU A 37 14.85 -0.74 7.26
CA LEU A 37 13.39 -0.78 7.12
C LEU A 37 13.04 -1.12 5.66
N GLY A 38 12.25 -2.17 5.47
CA GLY A 38 11.59 -2.46 4.20
C GLY A 38 10.10 -2.16 4.32
N CYS A 39 9.51 -1.57 3.27
CA CYS A 39 8.09 -1.27 3.20
C CYS A 39 7.51 -1.72 1.86
N ASP A 40 6.28 -2.21 1.89
CA ASP A 40 5.48 -2.50 0.70
C ASP A 40 3.99 -2.28 0.99
N GLN A 41 3.21 -2.04 -0.06
CA GLN A 41 1.78 -1.82 0.05
C GLN A 41 1.06 -2.55 -1.08
N THR A 42 0.02 -3.28 -0.71
CA THR A 42 -0.90 -3.94 -1.65
C THR A 42 -2.28 -3.32 -1.57
N LEU A 43 -3.03 -3.41 -2.68
CA LEU A 43 -4.45 -3.07 -2.74
C LEU A 43 -5.24 -4.36 -2.94
N ASP A 44 -6.15 -4.63 -2.01
CA ASP A 44 -7.04 -5.77 -1.99
C ASP A 44 -8.47 -5.34 -2.35
N LEU A 45 -8.98 -5.86 -3.46
CA LEU A 45 -10.39 -5.80 -3.82
C LEU A 45 -10.99 -7.20 -3.71
N GLU A 46 -11.70 -7.47 -2.61
CA GLU A 46 -12.46 -8.72 -2.40
C GLU A 46 -11.57 -9.99 -2.49
N GLY A 47 -10.36 -9.92 -1.95
CA GLY A 47 -9.34 -10.97 -1.99
C GLY A 47 -8.43 -10.89 -3.23
N THR A 48 -8.73 -10.01 -4.19
CA THR A 48 -7.97 -9.88 -5.43
C THR A 48 -6.92 -8.78 -5.31
N LEU A 49 -5.67 -9.13 -5.59
CA LEU A 49 -4.57 -8.18 -5.63
C LEU A 49 -4.65 -7.30 -6.88
N LEU A 50 -4.81 -5.98 -6.71
CA LEU A 50 -4.73 -5.04 -7.83
C LEU A 50 -3.30 -4.56 -8.06
N SER A 51 -2.97 -4.36 -9.34
CA SER A 51 -1.70 -3.79 -9.79
C SER A 51 -1.87 -2.34 -10.20
N LYS A 52 -0.75 -1.66 -10.51
CA LYS A 52 -0.78 -0.35 -11.14
C LYS A 52 -1.31 -0.50 -12.56
N ALA A 53 -2.12 0.46 -13.00
CA ALA A 53 -2.52 0.57 -14.39
C ALA A 53 -1.35 1.08 -15.24
N GLU A 54 -1.10 0.45 -16.38
CA GLU A 54 -0.08 0.86 -17.35
C GLU A 54 -0.64 1.89 -18.35
N THR A 55 -1.96 1.87 -18.56
CA THR A 55 -2.68 2.75 -19.51
C THR A 55 -3.80 3.54 -18.83
N ARG A 56 -4.29 4.59 -19.51
CA ARG A 56 -5.43 5.38 -19.02
C ARG A 56 -6.70 4.55 -19.01
N GLU A 57 -6.88 3.71 -20.02
CA GLU A 57 -8.01 2.81 -20.17
C GLU A 57 -8.04 1.77 -19.05
N GLU A 58 -6.88 1.22 -18.67
CA GLU A 58 -6.76 0.35 -17.50
C GLU A 58 -7.08 1.10 -16.19
N ALA A 59 -6.64 2.35 -16.05
CA ALA A 59 -6.96 3.17 -14.88
C ALA A 59 -8.46 3.47 -14.77
N GLU A 60 -9.12 3.79 -15.89
CA GLU A 60 -10.57 3.98 -15.94
C GLU A 60 -11.29 2.69 -15.56
N ALA A 61 -10.88 1.53 -16.10
CA ALA A 61 -11.44 0.23 -15.75
C ALA A 61 -11.23 -0.11 -14.26
N GLN A 62 -10.05 0.22 -13.72
CA GLN A 62 -9.72 -0.01 -12.31
C GLN A 62 -10.58 0.86 -11.39
N ILE A 63 -10.71 2.15 -11.67
CA ILE A 63 -11.58 3.05 -10.88
C ILE A 63 -13.05 2.66 -11.02
N ALA A 64 -13.49 2.27 -12.22
CA ALA A 64 -14.84 1.76 -12.45
C ALA A 64 -15.10 0.49 -11.64
N ALA A 65 -14.12 -0.41 -11.53
CA ALA A 65 -14.20 -1.55 -10.65
C ALA A 65 -14.36 -1.09 -9.19
N LEU A 66 -13.56 -0.14 -8.71
CA LEU A 66 -13.66 0.31 -7.31
C LEU A 66 -14.97 1.06 -7.00
N SER A 67 -15.61 1.68 -7.99
CA SER A 67 -16.84 2.49 -7.86
C SER A 67 -17.93 1.78 -7.02
N GLY A 68 -18.41 2.45 -5.98
CA GLY A 68 -19.45 1.93 -5.08
C GLY A 68 -19.01 0.77 -4.16
N ARG A 69 -17.75 0.32 -4.23
CA ARG A 69 -17.23 -0.80 -3.45
C ARG A 69 -16.26 -0.35 -2.36
N ARG A 70 -16.04 -1.28 -1.43
CA ARG A 70 -15.01 -1.18 -0.41
C ARG A 70 -13.80 -2.01 -0.82
N HIS A 71 -12.62 -1.44 -0.66
CA HIS A 71 -11.35 -2.14 -0.82
C HIS A 71 -10.42 -1.84 0.36
N MET A 72 -9.31 -2.57 0.42
CA MET A 72 -8.33 -2.43 1.49
C MET A 72 -6.97 -2.07 0.92
N LEU A 73 -6.24 -1.24 1.66
CA LEU A 73 -4.80 -1.09 1.51
C LEU A 73 -4.11 -1.79 2.68
N HIS A 74 -3.15 -2.67 2.39
CA HIS A 74 -2.29 -3.29 3.40
C HIS A 74 -0.88 -2.75 3.23
N SER A 75 -0.41 -1.99 4.22
CA SER A 75 0.93 -1.40 4.21
C SER A 75 1.77 -2.10 5.26
N ALA A 76 2.76 -2.85 4.80
CA ALA A 76 3.69 -3.58 5.64
C ALA A 76 4.97 -2.80 5.84
N ILE A 77 5.52 -2.89 7.05
CA ILE A 77 6.85 -2.44 7.39
C ILE A 77 7.56 -3.54 8.16
N VAL A 78 8.78 -3.85 7.74
CA VAL A 78 9.65 -4.86 8.36
C VAL A 78 10.98 -4.21 8.70
N ALA A 79 11.35 -4.26 9.98
CA ALA A 79 12.67 -3.90 10.44
C ALA A 79 13.57 -5.12 10.48
N TYR A 80 14.76 -5.00 9.89
CA TYR A 80 15.67 -6.10 9.63
C TYR A 80 17.08 -5.74 10.10
N GLU A 81 17.67 -6.62 10.90
CA GLU A 81 19.00 -6.45 11.51
C GLU A 81 19.58 -7.83 11.80
N GLY A 82 20.91 -7.99 11.77
CA GLY A 82 21.53 -9.26 12.15
C GLY A 82 21.16 -10.44 11.24
N HIS A 83 20.83 -10.17 9.98
CA HIS A 83 20.35 -11.14 9.00
C HIS A 83 18.95 -11.72 9.27
N GLU A 84 18.14 -11.10 10.13
CA GLU A 84 16.78 -11.53 10.42
C GLU A 84 15.80 -10.36 10.62
N PRO A 85 14.49 -10.59 10.43
CA PRO A 85 13.47 -9.61 10.77
C PRO A 85 13.33 -9.49 12.29
N VAL A 86 13.60 -8.32 12.85
CA VAL A 86 13.54 -8.04 14.30
C VAL A 86 12.23 -7.41 14.73
N TRP A 87 11.45 -6.88 13.79
CA TRP A 87 10.10 -6.36 14.01
C TRP A 87 9.34 -6.27 12.70
N ARG A 88 8.01 -6.46 12.76
CA ARG A 88 7.13 -6.30 11.60
C ARG A 88 5.77 -5.76 12.03
N HIS A 89 5.14 -5.00 11.15
CA HIS A 89 3.77 -4.54 11.31
C HIS A 89 3.08 -4.41 9.95
N VAL A 90 1.80 -4.77 9.88
CA VAL A 90 0.96 -4.55 8.70
C VAL A 90 -0.26 -3.73 9.10
N GLY A 91 -0.26 -2.47 8.69
CA GLY A 91 -1.41 -1.58 8.82
C GLY A 91 -2.45 -1.90 7.75
N THR A 92 -3.74 -1.77 8.06
CA THR A 92 -4.83 -1.95 7.09
C THR A 92 -5.76 -0.76 7.11
N VAL A 93 -6.03 -0.19 5.94
CA VAL A 93 -7.02 0.86 5.74
C VAL A 93 -8.15 0.34 4.88
N ARG A 94 -9.39 0.62 5.28
CA ARG A 94 -10.60 0.31 4.49
C ARG A 94 -11.08 1.58 3.82
N LEU A 95 -11.33 1.49 2.53
CA LEU A 95 -11.67 2.63 1.69
C LEU A 95 -13.00 2.34 1.00
N GLN A 96 -14.01 3.17 1.23
CA GLN A 96 -15.29 3.08 0.53
C GLN A 96 -15.32 4.13 -0.58
N VAL A 97 -15.41 3.67 -1.82
CA VAL A 97 -15.59 4.54 -2.98
C VAL A 97 -17.08 4.85 -3.15
N ARG A 98 -17.40 6.10 -3.44
CA ARG A 98 -18.78 6.48 -3.80
C ARG A 98 -19.16 5.91 -5.17
N PRO A 99 -20.45 5.81 -5.53
CA PRO A 99 -20.82 5.54 -6.91
C PRO A 99 -20.32 6.67 -7.83
N LEU A 100 -19.60 6.30 -8.88
CA LEU A 100 -19.03 7.21 -9.87
C LEU A 100 -19.68 6.99 -11.23
N SER A 101 -19.95 8.07 -11.96
CA SER A 101 -20.38 7.99 -13.36
C SER A 101 -19.17 7.78 -14.28
N ALA A 102 -19.39 7.12 -15.42
CA ALA A 102 -18.34 6.93 -16.43
C ALA A 102 -17.69 8.25 -16.85
N GLY A 103 -18.50 9.30 -17.10
CA GLY A 103 -17.99 10.62 -17.45
C GLY A 103 -17.11 11.26 -16.37
N TYR A 104 -17.43 11.03 -15.08
CA TYR A 104 -16.56 11.51 -14.00
C TYR A 104 -15.24 10.75 -13.96
N ILE A 105 -15.26 9.42 -14.15
CA ILE A 105 -14.06 8.57 -14.16
C ILE A 105 -13.11 9.00 -15.28
N THR A 106 -13.60 9.08 -16.53
CA THR A 106 -12.78 9.51 -17.67
C THR A 106 -12.20 10.91 -17.45
N ALA A 107 -13.02 11.87 -16.98
CA ALA A 107 -12.52 13.20 -16.68
C ALA A 107 -11.47 13.21 -15.54
N TYR A 108 -11.63 12.33 -14.54
CA TYR A 108 -10.70 12.22 -13.41
C TYR A 108 -9.37 11.66 -13.84
N VAL A 109 -9.37 10.57 -14.61
CA VAL A 109 -8.15 9.97 -15.15
C VAL A 109 -7.45 10.96 -16.09
N ALA A 110 -8.18 11.60 -17.00
CA ALA A 110 -7.59 12.55 -17.95
C ALA A 110 -6.82 13.69 -17.28
N ARG A 111 -7.34 14.27 -16.19
CA ARG A 111 -6.71 15.41 -15.50
C ARG A 111 -5.66 15.01 -14.45
N ASN A 112 -5.64 13.76 -13.99
CA ASN A 112 -4.73 13.28 -12.94
C ASN A 112 -3.70 12.24 -13.43
N TRP A 113 -3.77 11.79 -14.68
CA TRP A 113 -3.04 10.63 -15.22
C TRP A 113 -1.56 10.60 -14.84
N ASP A 114 -0.84 11.69 -15.07
CA ASP A 114 0.61 11.75 -14.87
C ASP A 114 1.01 11.48 -13.42
N SER A 115 0.11 11.79 -12.47
CA SER A 115 0.30 11.51 -11.06
C SER A 115 -0.17 10.10 -10.65
N ILE A 116 -1.39 9.71 -11.04
CA ILE A 116 -2.03 8.49 -10.53
C ILE A 116 -1.53 7.21 -11.20
N ARG A 117 -0.88 7.28 -12.38
CA ARG A 117 -0.30 6.13 -13.07
C ARG A 117 0.78 5.39 -12.27
N HIS A 118 1.33 6.07 -11.26
CA HIS A 118 2.34 5.50 -10.38
C HIS A 118 1.75 4.87 -9.11
N SER A 119 0.43 4.96 -8.91
CA SER A 119 -0.31 4.48 -7.74
C SER A 119 -1.14 3.24 -8.07
N VAL A 120 -1.23 2.32 -7.12
CA VAL A 120 -2.16 1.19 -7.22
C VAL A 120 -3.57 1.69 -6.92
N GLY A 121 -4.56 1.28 -7.71
CA GLY A 121 -5.94 1.79 -7.63
C GLY A 121 -6.18 3.06 -8.43
N SER A 122 -5.15 3.63 -9.05
CA SER A 122 -5.23 4.84 -9.87
C SER A 122 -5.83 6.04 -9.14
N TYR A 123 -5.53 6.19 -7.84
CA TYR A 123 -5.87 7.37 -7.06
C TYR A 123 -4.77 7.70 -6.06
N LYS A 124 -4.84 8.90 -5.50
CA LYS A 124 -4.02 9.38 -4.38
C LYS A 124 -4.88 10.19 -3.42
N LEU A 125 -4.87 9.83 -2.13
CA LEU A 125 -5.70 10.53 -1.13
C LEU A 125 -5.14 11.91 -0.79
N GLU A 126 -3.83 12.07 -0.90
CA GLU A 126 -3.08 13.29 -0.68
C GLU A 126 -3.21 14.32 -1.82
N GLU A 127 -3.90 13.94 -2.91
CA GLU A 127 -4.20 14.80 -4.06
C GLU A 127 -5.72 14.78 -4.35
N GLU A 128 -6.15 14.95 -5.61
CA GLU A 128 -7.56 15.03 -5.96
C GLU A 128 -8.36 13.72 -5.70
N GLY A 129 -7.67 12.59 -5.52
CA GLY A 129 -8.30 11.29 -5.34
C GLY A 129 -9.16 11.19 -4.08
N ILE A 130 -8.98 12.06 -3.09
CA ILE A 130 -9.86 12.13 -1.91
C ILE A 130 -11.35 12.28 -2.27
N ARG A 131 -11.65 12.92 -3.42
CA ARG A 131 -13.03 13.10 -3.92
C ARG A 131 -13.74 11.79 -4.26
N LEU A 132 -13.00 10.71 -4.51
CA LEU A 132 -13.55 9.41 -4.87
C LEU A 132 -14.21 8.69 -3.69
N PHE A 133 -13.88 9.07 -2.45
CA PHE A 133 -14.25 8.30 -1.27
C PHE A 133 -15.46 8.88 -0.55
N SER A 134 -16.28 8.02 0.05
CA SER A 134 -17.35 8.39 0.98
C SER A 134 -17.01 8.05 2.44
N ALA A 135 -16.10 7.09 2.67
CA ALA A 135 -15.58 6.77 3.99
C ALA A 135 -14.16 6.19 3.90
N ILE A 136 -13.35 6.47 4.93
CA ILE A 136 -12.00 5.97 5.10
C ILE A 136 -11.87 5.55 6.55
N GLU A 137 -11.52 4.30 6.80
CA GLU A 137 -11.32 3.75 8.14
C GLU A 137 -9.90 3.20 8.27
N GLY A 138 -9.10 3.83 9.12
CA GLY A 138 -7.72 3.44 9.37
C GLY A 138 -6.83 4.65 9.58
N ASP A 139 -5.52 4.41 9.54
CA ASP A 139 -4.49 5.42 9.75
C ASP A 139 -4.06 6.06 8.43
N TYR A 140 -3.89 7.39 8.44
CA TYR A 140 -3.51 8.16 7.24
C TYR A 140 -2.13 7.78 6.72
N PHE A 141 -1.14 7.56 7.60
CA PHE A 141 0.20 7.19 7.17
C PHE A 141 0.26 5.80 6.54
N THR A 142 -0.59 4.90 7.02
CA THR A 142 -0.81 3.59 6.40
C THR A 142 -1.33 3.75 4.96
N VAL A 143 -2.22 4.72 4.67
CA VAL A 143 -2.63 5.02 3.28
C VAL A 143 -1.45 5.45 2.42
N LEU A 144 -0.53 6.23 2.98
CA LEU A 144 0.68 6.70 2.30
C LEU A 144 1.76 5.61 2.15
N GLY A 145 1.51 4.38 2.61
CA GLY A 145 2.42 3.25 2.46
C GLY A 145 3.38 3.01 3.62
N MET A 146 3.24 3.72 4.74
CA MET A 146 4.10 3.52 5.90
C MET A 146 3.33 3.68 7.22
N PRO A 147 3.08 2.59 7.97
CA PRO A 147 2.45 2.66 9.30
C PRO A 147 3.36 3.37 10.33
N MET A 148 3.31 4.70 10.35
CA MET A 148 4.23 5.53 11.13
C MET A 148 4.02 5.41 12.64
N LEU A 149 2.78 5.36 13.13
CA LEU A 149 2.53 5.31 14.57
C LEU A 149 3.09 4.03 15.21
N PRO A 150 2.85 2.82 14.66
CA PRO A 150 3.48 1.59 15.15
C PRO A 150 5.02 1.64 15.07
N LEU A 151 5.57 2.18 13.97
CA LEU A 151 7.01 2.30 13.79
C LEU A 151 7.65 3.19 14.87
N LEU A 152 7.14 4.40 15.06
CA LEU A 152 7.67 5.35 16.03
C LEU A 152 7.56 4.82 17.47
N SER A 153 6.44 4.15 17.78
CA SER A 153 6.24 3.48 19.06
C SER A 153 7.30 2.40 19.29
N TRP A 154 7.56 1.55 18.28
CA TRP A 154 8.58 0.51 18.38
C TRP A 154 10.00 1.08 18.49
N LEU A 155 10.34 2.10 17.70
CA LEU A 155 11.66 2.76 17.77
C LEU A 155 11.92 3.41 19.13
N THR A 156 10.87 3.94 19.76
CA THR A 156 10.90 4.48 21.12
C THR A 156 11.18 3.37 22.15
N VAL A 157 10.39 2.28 22.10
CA VAL A 157 10.58 1.12 22.99
C VAL A 157 11.98 0.51 22.86
N ARG A 158 12.55 0.55 21.65
CA ARG A 158 13.90 0.07 21.36
C ARG A 158 15.01 1.02 21.83
N GLY A 159 14.66 2.23 22.27
CA GLY A 159 15.62 3.26 22.69
C GLY A 159 16.38 3.93 21.55
N ILE A 160 15.90 3.78 20.30
CA ILE A 160 16.49 4.45 19.13
C ILE A 160 16.00 5.89 19.03
N LEU A 161 14.72 6.12 19.35
CA LEU A 161 14.14 7.45 19.46
C LEU A 161 13.95 7.82 20.94
N ALA A 162 14.31 9.05 21.27
CA ALA A 162 14.01 9.62 22.58
C ALA A 162 12.54 10.06 22.68
N THR A 163 11.99 10.04 23.89
CA THR A 163 10.67 10.59 24.24
C THR A 163 10.80 11.79 25.14
#